data_AF-A0A2E9EZW2-F1
#
_entry.id   AF-A0A2E9EZW2-F1
#
_cell.length_a   1.000
_cell.length_b   1.000
_cell.length_c   1.000
_cell.angle_alpha   90.00
_cell.angle_beta   90.00
_cell.angle_gamma   90.00
#
_symmetry.space_group_name_H-M   'P 1'
#
loop_
_entity.id
_entity.type
_entity.pdbx_description
1 polymer ?
#
loop_
_entity_poly.entity_id
_entity_poly.type
_entity_poly.pdbx_seq_one_letter_code
_entity_poly.pdbx_strand_id
1 'polypeptide(L)'
;MKLETVEDYLEVLAGLQGNDKIKLVQEDCTILYSIARQVFRGKAFTDRQLDVVCLKLDYYSKQFTDIGYTNLQEILAMRTTRIPLRTVDRSQWIKIVDEPKRNTPHFATSRMGKKAKEKDLAKDSHIAIRFPFSKKIIMLIEKLAHANRQGYYHEKGSHIHYFKITENSVYDIVETFKNKNYEIDQRILEYAEQVKIIKDKPEKYIPGVYNFELLNTTKTLQDKIKEHLGELTQNNVHLYKDRSLLYGLDHFDDIHSYVNQTSVLTQRIIKRTEPSIFISKNEWSFDAVVSSLTELKRFPLLIVIPEKYPLDYISTTYQSLKGFVDKTKISTMFRLDNKTDKEFNEYLKDNKLNNPLAKDTKVVYISSSKKFPKPLFESDWKAESVLLLESVRNPRLDPFFDRDLVIHYDEVESQMGSYRNMHIAGQIQKI
;
A
#
# COMPACT_ATOMS: atom_id res chain seq x y z
N MET A 1 -40.00 53.95 -9.59
CA MET A 1 -39.53 53.11 -10.71
C MET A 1 -40.24 51.76 -10.65
N LYS A 2 -40.47 51.11 -11.79
CA LYS A 2 -41.06 49.77 -11.86
C LYS A 2 -40.17 48.88 -12.73
N LEU A 3 -39.97 47.63 -12.32
CA LEU A 3 -39.28 46.61 -13.10
C LEU A 3 -40.24 45.45 -13.37
N GLU A 4 -39.95 44.65 -14.39
CA GLU A 4 -40.91 43.69 -14.95
C GLU A 4 -40.70 42.27 -14.43
N THR A 5 -39.46 41.91 -14.04
CA THR A 5 -39.10 40.53 -13.71
C THR A 5 -38.26 40.42 -12.44
N VAL A 6 -38.23 39.22 -11.86
CA VAL A 6 -37.35 38.88 -10.72
C VAL A 6 -35.88 39.04 -11.10
N GLU A 7 -35.51 38.74 -12.34
CA GLU A 7 -34.16 38.96 -12.88
C GLU A 7 -33.75 40.44 -12.80
N ASP A 8 -34.61 41.36 -13.24
CA ASP A 8 -34.29 42.81 -13.24
C ASP A 8 -34.03 43.31 -11.82
N TYR A 9 -34.86 42.90 -10.86
CA TYR A 9 -34.66 43.23 -9.45
C TYR A 9 -33.37 42.64 -8.87
N LEU A 10 -33.03 41.40 -9.24
CA LEU A 10 -31.77 40.77 -8.84
C LEU A 10 -30.56 41.47 -9.48
N GLU A 11 -30.66 41.91 -10.74
CA GLU A 11 -29.61 42.61 -11.47
C GLU A 11 -29.35 43.99 -10.86
N VAL A 12 -30.39 44.73 -10.44
CA VAL A 12 -30.26 45.99 -9.68
C VAL A 12 -29.62 45.75 -8.32
N LEU A 13 -30.09 44.76 -7.55
CA LEU A 13 -29.51 44.40 -6.26
C LEU A 13 -28.04 44.00 -6.37
N ALA A 14 -27.66 43.36 -7.48
CA ALA A 14 -26.29 42.96 -7.74
C ALA A 14 -25.40 44.08 -8.31
N GLY A 15 -25.97 45.26 -8.62
CA GLY A 15 -25.26 46.37 -9.27
C GLY A 15 -24.85 46.07 -10.72
N LEU A 16 -25.55 45.16 -11.39
CA LEU A 16 -25.36 44.85 -12.81
C LEU A 16 -26.24 45.72 -13.71
N GLN A 17 -27.28 46.34 -13.14
CA GLN A 17 -28.20 47.24 -13.82
C GLN A 17 -28.46 48.46 -12.94
N GLY A 18 -28.43 49.66 -13.54
CA GLY A 18 -28.65 50.93 -12.83
C GLY A 18 -27.43 51.43 -12.03
N ASN A 19 -27.61 52.55 -11.33
CA ASN A 19 -26.59 53.18 -10.48
C ASN A 19 -26.91 53.09 -8.97
N ASP A 20 -28.01 52.42 -8.63
CA ASP A 20 -28.50 52.32 -7.27
C ASP A 20 -27.67 51.35 -6.44
N LYS A 21 -27.43 51.68 -5.16
CA LYS A 21 -26.59 50.89 -4.26
C LYS A 21 -27.42 50.28 -3.14
N ILE A 22 -27.68 48.99 -3.26
CA ILE A 22 -28.32 48.19 -2.20
C ILE A 22 -27.24 47.54 -1.34
N LYS A 23 -27.39 47.64 -0.02
CA LYS A 23 -26.45 47.07 0.94
C LYS A 23 -26.82 45.61 1.21
N LEU A 24 -25.99 44.71 0.70
CA LEU A 24 -26.09 43.28 0.96
C LEU A 24 -25.31 42.88 2.20
N VAL A 25 -25.86 41.93 2.96
CA VAL A 25 -25.10 41.25 4.01
C VAL A 25 -24.08 40.30 3.40
N GLN A 26 -22.96 40.10 4.08
CA GLN A 26 -21.80 39.40 3.51
C GLN A 26 -22.11 37.95 3.12
N GLU A 27 -23.00 37.30 3.86
CA GLU A 27 -23.43 35.91 3.66
C GLU A 27 -24.18 35.72 2.33
N ASP A 28 -24.88 36.75 1.87
CA ASP A 28 -25.73 36.69 0.67
C ASP A 28 -24.98 37.05 -0.61
N CYS A 29 -23.89 37.82 -0.49
CA CYS A 29 -23.11 38.32 -1.62
C CYS A 29 -22.71 37.21 -2.60
N THR A 30 -22.12 36.11 -2.12
CA THR A 30 -21.58 35.06 -3.00
C THR A 30 -22.67 34.40 -3.85
N ILE A 31 -23.81 34.06 -3.24
CA ILE A 31 -24.89 33.36 -3.94
C ILE A 31 -25.65 34.32 -4.88
N LEU A 32 -26.01 35.52 -4.42
CA LEU A 32 -26.78 36.47 -5.21
C LEU A 32 -25.97 37.00 -6.40
N TYR A 33 -24.70 37.37 -6.23
CA TYR A 33 -23.85 37.80 -7.35
C TYR A 33 -23.57 36.69 -8.37
N SER A 34 -23.54 35.42 -7.93
CA SER A 34 -23.36 34.29 -8.83
C SER A 34 -24.62 34.03 -9.67
N ILE A 35 -25.80 34.11 -9.07
CA ILE A 35 -27.07 33.92 -9.78
C ILE A 35 -27.35 35.12 -10.69
N ALA A 36 -27.15 36.35 -10.20
CA ALA A 36 -27.32 37.58 -10.98
C ALA A 36 -26.49 37.58 -12.27
N ARG A 37 -25.20 37.22 -12.19
CA ARG A 37 -24.33 37.10 -13.37
C ARG A 37 -24.78 36.00 -14.34
N GLN A 38 -25.43 34.94 -13.87
CA GLN A 38 -25.97 33.90 -14.73
C GLN A 38 -27.18 34.39 -15.51
N VAL A 39 -28.16 35.00 -14.82
CA VAL A 39 -29.38 35.49 -15.47
C VAL A 39 -29.13 36.69 -16.39
N PHE A 40 -28.20 37.57 -16.00
CA PHE A 40 -27.75 38.69 -16.83
C PHE A 40 -27.12 38.23 -18.15
N ARG A 41 -26.46 37.06 -18.15
CA ARG A 41 -25.92 36.41 -19.37
C ARG A 41 -26.97 35.59 -20.14
N GLY A 42 -28.25 35.68 -19.78
CA GLY A 42 -29.34 35.00 -20.46
C GLY A 42 -29.63 33.57 -19.99
N LYS A 43 -29.08 33.12 -18.85
CA LYS A 43 -29.37 31.78 -18.32
C LYS A 43 -30.62 31.80 -17.44
N ALA A 44 -31.65 31.05 -17.81
CA ALA A 44 -32.88 30.95 -17.04
C ALA A 44 -32.67 30.41 -15.59
N PHE A 45 -33.52 30.86 -14.66
CA PHE A 45 -33.58 30.35 -13.30
C PHE A 45 -33.93 28.86 -13.25
N THR A 46 -33.43 28.16 -12.24
CA THR A 46 -34.08 26.93 -11.76
C THR A 46 -35.13 27.30 -10.72
N ASP A 47 -36.09 26.42 -10.48
CA ASP A 47 -37.05 26.50 -9.36
C ASP A 47 -36.38 26.93 -8.03
N ARG A 48 -35.32 26.25 -7.59
CA ARG A 48 -34.60 26.58 -6.34
C ARG A 48 -33.88 27.93 -6.38
N GLN A 49 -33.40 28.36 -7.55
CA GLN A 49 -32.74 29.66 -7.68
C GLN A 49 -33.77 30.76 -7.56
N LEU A 50 -34.92 30.60 -8.22
CA LEU A 50 -36.05 31.53 -8.12
C LEU A 50 -36.54 31.63 -6.66
N ASP A 51 -36.74 30.51 -5.97
CA ASP A 51 -37.17 30.52 -4.56
C ASP A 51 -36.20 31.29 -3.66
N VAL A 52 -34.90 31.01 -3.77
CA VAL A 52 -33.87 31.68 -2.98
C VAL A 52 -33.81 33.17 -3.30
N VAL A 53 -33.88 33.53 -4.58
CA VAL A 53 -33.83 34.94 -5.01
C VAL A 53 -35.07 35.69 -4.53
N CYS A 54 -36.27 35.13 -4.68
CA CYS A 54 -37.49 35.77 -4.20
C CYS A 54 -37.46 35.99 -2.68
N LEU A 55 -37.02 34.97 -1.91
CA LEU A 55 -36.87 35.09 -0.46
C LEU A 55 -35.89 36.21 -0.08
N LYS A 56 -34.79 36.35 -0.83
CA LYS A 56 -33.78 37.38 -0.56
C LYS A 56 -34.20 38.77 -1.02
N LEU A 57 -34.86 38.89 -2.17
CA LEU A 57 -35.42 40.16 -2.63
C LEU A 57 -36.47 40.68 -1.66
N ASP A 58 -37.32 39.80 -1.09
CA ASP A 58 -38.28 40.18 -0.06
C ASP A 58 -37.58 40.70 1.20
N TYR A 59 -36.51 40.00 1.65
CA TYR A 59 -35.69 40.45 2.78
C TYR A 59 -35.10 41.87 2.58
N TYR A 60 -34.70 42.21 1.35
CA TYR A 60 -34.17 43.54 1.02
C TYR A 60 -35.23 44.55 0.54
N SER A 61 -36.52 44.19 0.58
CA SER A 61 -37.61 44.98 -0.03
C SER A 61 -37.69 46.42 0.44
N LYS A 62 -37.44 46.69 1.72
CA LYS A 62 -37.44 48.05 2.27
C LYS A 62 -36.43 48.98 1.57
N GLN A 63 -35.23 48.47 1.26
CA GLN A 63 -34.21 49.28 0.58
C GLN A 63 -34.66 49.64 -0.85
N PHE A 64 -35.37 48.74 -1.53
CA PHE A 64 -35.96 49.03 -2.84
C PHE A 64 -37.04 50.10 -2.75
N THR A 65 -37.92 50.04 -1.75
CA THR A 65 -38.95 51.06 -1.52
C THR A 65 -38.35 52.43 -1.21
N ASP A 66 -37.30 52.48 -0.36
CA ASP A 66 -36.60 53.71 0.00
C ASP A 66 -35.92 54.37 -1.22
N ILE A 67 -35.46 53.57 -2.19
CA ILE A 67 -34.87 54.04 -3.47
C ILE A 67 -35.97 54.39 -4.51
N GLY A 68 -37.24 54.08 -4.23
CA GLY A 68 -38.39 54.45 -5.05
C GLY A 68 -38.90 53.35 -5.99
N TYR A 69 -38.52 52.09 -5.80
CA TYR A 69 -39.13 50.94 -6.50
C TYR A 69 -40.42 50.51 -5.79
N THR A 70 -41.55 50.53 -6.50
CA THR A 70 -42.88 50.41 -5.87
C THR A 70 -43.62 49.10 -6.17
N ASN A 71 -43.15 48.27 -7.11
CA ASN A 71 -43.88 47.08 -7.56
C ASN A 71 -43.17 45.75 -7.23
N LEU A 72 -42.15 45.74 -6.38
CA LEU A 72 -41.40 44.53 -6.04
C LEU A 72 -42.31 43.42 -5.49
N GLN A 73 -43.21 43.75 -4.57
CA GLN A 73 -44.12 42.77 -3.95
C GLN A 73 -45.06 42.11 -4.98
N GLU A 74 -45.51 42.87 -5.98
CA GLU A 74 -46.33 42.33 -7.08
C GLU A 74 -45.52 41.33 -7.92
N ILE A 75 -44.28 41.66 -8.26
CA ILE A 75 -43.38 40.78 -9.02
C ILE A 75 -43.03 39.51 -8.25
N LEU A 76 -42.80 39.61 -6.93
CA LEU A 76 -42.53 38.45 -6.08
C LEU A 76 -43.74 37.52 -5.94
N ALA A 77 -44.95 38.08 -5.85
CA ALA A 77 -46.19 37.31 -5.77
C ALA A 77 -46.48 36.56 -7.09
N MET A 78 -46.29 37.23 -8.24
CA MET A 78 -46.48 36.62 -9.56
C MET A 78 -45.32 35.72 -9.98
N ARG A 79 -44.16 35.84 -9.32
CA ARG A 79 -42.90 35.16 -9.67
C ARG A 79 -42.56 35.32 -11.15
N THR A 80 -42.76 36.53 -11.68
CA THR A 80 -42.57 36.84 -13.09
C THR A 80 -41.10 36.72 -13.48
N THR A 81 -40.80 35.82 -14.43
CA THR A 81 -39.45 35.59 -14.95
C THR A 81 -39.34 35.97 -16.42
N ARG A 82 -38.18 36.47 -16.85
CA ARG A 82 -37.92 36.88 -18.24
C ARG A 82 -38.01 35.70 -19.23
N ILE A 83 -37.59 34.51 -18.79
CA ILE A 83 -37.56 33.26 -19.58
C ILE A 83 -38.11 32.13 -18.71
N PRO A 84 -38.82 31.12 -19.27
CA PRO A 84 -39.28 29.97 -18.50
C PRO A 84 -38.17 29.27 -17.72
N LEU A 85 -38.52 28.75 -16.53
CA LEU A 85 -37.58 28.04 -15.67
C LEU A 85 -36.94 26.86 -16.39
N ARG A 86 -35.63 26.69 -16.22
CA ARG A 86 -34.91 25.52 -16.75
C ARG A 86 -34.99 24.34 -15.79
N THR A 87 -35.15 23.15 -16.35
CA THR A 87 -35.09 21.89 -15.61
C THR A 87 -33.63 21.49 -15.38
N VAL A 88 -33.32 21.02 -14.17
CA VAL A 88 -32.01 20.45 -13.82
C VAL A 88 -32.17 18.98 -13.50
N ASP A 89 -31.28 18.17 -14.07
CA ASP A 89 -31.18 16.76 -13.74
C ASP A 89 -30.67 16.56 -12.30
N ARG A 90 -31.57 16.09 -11.44
CA ARG A 90 -31.35 15.81 -10.01
C ARG A 90 -31.05 14.33 -9.73
N SER A 91 -30.87 13.52 -10.78
CA SER A 91 -30.65 12.08 -10.66
C SER A 91 -29.45 11.76 -9.75
N GLN A 92 -29.62 10.72 -8.95
CA GLN A 92 -28.63 10.17 -8.04
C GLN A 92 -28.55 8.67 -8.26
N TRP A 93 -27.49 8.24 -8.93
CA TRP A 93 -27.32 6.83 -9.24
C TRP A 93 -25.85 6.43 -9.24
N ILE A 94 -25.62 5.14 -9.06
CA ILE A 94 -24.33 4.48 -9.11
C ILE A 94 -24.46 3.30 -10.07
N LYS A 95 -23.77 3.36 -11.21
CA LYS A 95 -23.92 2.36 -12.28
C LYS A 95 -22.57 1.90 -12.81
N ILE A 96 -22.53 0.68 -13.33
CA ILE A 96 -21.39 0.17 -14.09
C ILE A 96 -21.41 0.83 -15.47
N VAL A 97 -20.25 1.29 -15.91
CA VAL A 97 -20.05 1.96 -17.20
C VAL A 97 -18.74 1.52 -17.84
N ASP A 98 -18.63 1.76 -19.15
CA ASP A 98 -17.39 1.63 -19.89
C ASP A 98 -16.32 2.63 -19.42
N GLU A 99 -15.07 2.40 -19.81
CA GLU A 99 -13.96 3.30 -19.52
C GLU A 99 -14.27 4.72 -20.01
N PRO A 100 -14.21 5.76 -19.14
CA PRO A 100 -14.54 7.11 -19.54
C PRO A 100 -13.50 7.66 -20.52
N LYS A 101 -13.97 8.33 -21.57
CA LYS A 101 -13.10 9.03 -22.53
C LYS A 101 -12.34 10.15 -21.81
N ARG A 102 -11.03 10.01 -21.72
CA ARG A 102 -10.18 11.03 -21.09
C ARG A 102 -9.81 12.10 -22.11
N ASN A 103 -10.32 13.31 -21.91
CA ASN A 103 -9.88 14.52 -22.62
C ASN A 103 -8.52 15.00 -22.07
N THR A 104 -7.51 14.14 -22.06
CA THR A 104 -6.13 14.57 -21.76
C THR A 104 -5.52 15.20 -23.00
N PRO A 105 -4.88 16.39 -22.91
CA PRO A 105 -4.07 16.89 -24.00
C PRO A 105 -3.02 15.83 -24.33
N HIS A 106 -3.05 15.31 -25.56
CA HIS A 106 -1.95 14.48 -26.05
C HIS A 106 -0.72 15.38 -26.20
N PHE A 107 0.11 15.46 -25.16
CA PHE A 107 1.48 15.89 -25.33
C PHE A 107 2.18 14.78 -26.09
N ALA A 108 2.18 14.88 -27.42
CA ALA A 108 2.92 13.99 -28.27
C ALA A 108 4.40 14.17 -27.96
N THR A 109 4.99 13.27 -27.17
CA THR A 109 6.42 12.99 -27.33
C THR A 109 6.55 12.30 -28.67
N SER A 110 6.66 13.09 -29.74
CA SER A 110 6.75 12.61 -31.11
C SER A 110 8.06 11.86 -31.31
N ARG A 111 8.14 10.61 -30.87
CA ARG A 111 8.99 9.62 -31.53
C ARG A 111 8.17 9.04 -32.67
N MET A 112 8.39 9.63 -33.85
CA MET A 112 8.07 9.09 -35.18
C MET A 112 6.65 8.53 -35.38
N GLY A 113 5.78 9.35 -35.97
CA GLY A 113 4.96 8.97 -37.13
C GLY A 113 3.88 7.89 -36.99
N LYS A 114 3.68 7.25 -35.85
CA LYS A 114 2.55 6.33 -35.64
C LYS A 114 1.38 7.09 -35.04
N LYS A 115 0.31 7.28 -35.83
CA LYS A 115 -1.03 7.57 -35.29
C LYS A 115 -1.27 6.57 -34.16
N ALA A 116 -1.48 7.06 -32.93
CA ALA A 116 -1.90 6.21 -31.84
C ALA A 116 -3.15 5.45 -32.31
N LYS A 117 -3.09 4.12 -32.31
CA LYS A 117 -4.26 3.28 -32.58
C LYS A 117 -5.33 3.71 -31.58
N GLU A 118 -6.54 4.00 -32.08
CA GLU A 118 -7.69 4.30 -31.24
C GLU A 118 -7.84 3.10 -30.28
N LYS A 119 -7.60 3.33 -28.99
CA LYS A 119 -7.65 2.26 -27.98
C LYS A 119 -9.11 1.97 -27.71
N ASP A 120 -9.54 0.74 -27.96
CA ASP A 120 -10.87 0.29 -27.56
C ASP A 120 -11.03 0.47 -26.05
N LEU A 121 -12.06 1.23 -25.66
CA LEU A 121 -12.37 1.49 -24.25
C LEU A 121 -12.80 0.18 -23.59
N ALA A 122 -12.27 -0.10 -22.41
CA ALA A 122 -12.63 -1.31 -21.68
C ALA A 122 -14.12 -1.24 -21.26
N LYS A 123 -14.91 -2.21 -21.71
CA LYS A 123 -16.33 -2.32 -21.37
C LYS A 123 -16.54 -2.67 -19.90
N ASP A 124 -17.62 -2.17 -19.30
CA ASP A 124 -18.06 -2.48 -17.92
C ASP A 124 -16.90 -2.45 -16.90
N SER A 125 -16.00 -1.46 -17.02
CA SER A 125 -14.73 -1.42 -16.28
C SER A 125 -14.72 -0.42 -15.13
N HIS A 126 -15.71 0.47 -15.07
CA HIS A 126 -15.78 1.55 -14.09
C HIS A 126 -17.16 1.64 -13.43
N ILE A 127 -17.19 2.17 -12.21
CA ILE A 127 -18.39 2.63 -11.51
C ILE A 127 -18.49 4.13 -11.69
N ALA A 128 -19.62 4.60 -12.21
CA ALA A 128 -19.95 6.01 -12.31
C ALA A 128 -20.93 6.39 -11.20
N ILE A 129 -20.56 7.42 -10.43
CA ILE A 129 -21.38 8.03 -9.38
C ILE A 129 -21.87 9.37 -9.89
N ARG A 130 -23.17 9.47 -10.16
CA ARG A 130 -23.85 10.71 -10.57
C ARG A 130 -24.59 11.30 -9.40
N PHE A 131 -24.43 12.61 -9.18
CA PHE A 131 -25.23 13.34 -8.18
C PHE A 131 -25.33 14.83 -8.50
N PRO A 132 -26.44 15.52 -8.16
CA PRO A 132 -26.52 16.97 -8.30
C PRO A 132 -25.55 17.64 -7.33
N PHE A 133 -25.09 18.86 -7.65
CA PHE A 133 -24.13 19.58 -6.80
C PHE A 133 -24.55 19.58 -5.32
N SER A 134 -23.74 18.93 -4.49
CA SER A 134 -23.95 18.81 -3.04
C SER A 134 -22.60 18.77 -2.34
N LYS A 135 -22.30 19.81 -1.57
CA LYS A 135 -21.02 19.92 -0.84
C LYS A 135 -20.76 18.71 0.07
N LYS A 136 -21.82 18.18 0.69
CA LYS A 136 -21.74 16.99 1.55
C LYS A 136 -21.32 15.75 0.76
N ILE A 137 -21.86 15.55 -0.43
CA ILE A 137 -21.50 14.40 -1.28
C ILE A 137 -20.10 14.56 -1.87
N ILE A 138 -19.72 15.77 -2.29
CA ILE A 138 -18.37 16.06 -2.80
C ILE A 138 -17.31 15.63 -1.79
N MET A 139 -17.49 15.97 -0.50
CA MET A 139 -16.56 15.56 0.54
C MET A 139 -16.45 14.03 0.71
N LEU A 140 -17.53 13.28 0.50
CA LEU A 140 -17.50 11.81 0.53
C LEU A 140 -16.74 11.25 -0.68
N ILE A 141 -17.00 11.82 -1.86
CA ILE A 141 -16.33 11.42 -3.10
C ILE A 141 -14.83 11.73 -3.05
N GLU A 142 -14.42 12.87 -2.47
CA GLU A 142 -13.01 13.21 -2.28
C GLU A 142 -12.29 12.20 -1.38
N LYS A 143 -12.94 11.75 -0.30
CA LYS A 143 -12.40 10.67 0.55
C LYS A 143 -12.25 9.35 -0.22
N LEU A 144 -13.27 8.97 -0.99
CA LEU A 144 -13.22 7.78 -1.83
C LEU A 144 -12.14 7.88 -2.90
N ALA A 145 -12.00 9.05 -3.55
CA ALA A 145 -10.99 9.33 -4.55
C ALA A 145 -9.57 9.25 -3.99
N HIS A 146 -9.38 9.68 -2.73
CA HIS A 146 -8.10 9.53 -2.05
C HIS A 146 -7.76 8.05 -1.80
N ALA A 147 -8.71 7.26 -1.30
CA ALA A 147 -8.52 5.82 -1.07
C ALA A 147 -8.29 5.04 -2.38
N ASN A 148 -8.94 5.46 -3.47
CA ASN A 148 -8.94 4.76 -4.76
C ASN A 148 -8.22 5.55 -5.88
N ARG A 149 -7.16 6.27 -5.52
CA ARG A 149 -6.51 7.30 -6.37
C ARG A 149 -6.09 6.82 -7.76
N GLN A 150 -5.58 5.60 -7.88
CA GLN A 150 -5.09 5.06 -9.16
C GLN A 150 -6.20 4.77 -10.18
N GLY A 151 -7.43 4.56 -9.70
CA GLY A 151 -8.59 4.23 -10.53
C GLY A 151 -9.61 5.36 -10.66
N TYR A 152 -9.36 6.52 -10.06
CA TYR A 152 -10.32 7.63 -10.01
C TYR A 152 -10.18 8.59 -11.18
N TYR A 153 -11.32 9.03 -11.73
CA TYR A 153 -11.39 10.05 -12.78
C TYR A 153 -12.64 10.93 -12.62
N HIS A 154 -12.48 12.24 -12.84
CA HIS A 154 -13.59 13.20 -12.86
C HIS A 154 -13.33 14.24 -13.95
N GLU A 155 -14.35 14.51 -14.76
CA GLU A 155 -14.29 15.56 -15.77
C GLU A 155 -14.76 16.90 -15.17
N LYS A 156 -13.97 17.97 -15.38
CA LYS A 156 -14.29 19.30 -14.83
C LYS A 156 -15.63 19.78 -15.39
N GLY A 157 -16.54 20.16 -14.49
CA GLY A 157 -17.89 20.60 -14.85
C GLY A 157 -18.90 19.46 -15.01
N SER A 158 -18.45 18.21 -15.00
CA SER A 158 -19.32 17.04 -14.92
C SER A 158 -19.82 16.81 -13.49
N HIS A 159 -21.02 16.24 -13.39
CA HIS A 159 -21.62 15.75 -12.16
C HIS A 159 -21.43 14.24 -11.95
N ILE A 160 -20.51 13.64 -12.72
CA ILE A 160 -20.24 12.19 -12.72
C ILE A 160 -18.77 11.95 -12.33
N HIS A 161 -18.58 11.10 -11.34
CA HIS A 161 -17.27 10.65 -10.89
C HIS A 161 -17.09 9.17 -11.21
N TYR A 162 -15.93 8.80 -11.72
CA TYR A 162 -15.62 7.45 -12.19
C TYR A 162 -14.58 6.80 -11.30
N PHE A 163 -14.79 5.54 -10.98
CA PHE A 163 -13.88 4.69 -10.21
C PHE A 163 -13.67 3.38 -10.96
N LYS A 164 -12.44 2.99 -11.21
CA LYS A 164 -12.14 1.65 -11.77
C LYS A 164 -12.70 0.58 -10.82
N ILE A 165 -13.36 -0.43 -11.38
CA ILE A 165 -13.89 -1.56 -10.62
C ILE A 165 -12.74 -2.37 -10.03
N THR A 166 -12.71 -2.47 -8.71
CA THR A 166 -11.88 -3.37 -7.88
C THR A 166 -12.69 -3.78 -6.65
N GLU A 167 -12.28 -4.82 -5.95
CA GLU A 167 -12.93 -5.30 -4.73
C GLU A 167 -13.05 -4.18 -3.69
N ASN A 168 -11.97 -3.42 -3.51
CA ASN A 168 -11.91 -2.30 -2.58
C ASN A 168 -12.81 -1.14 -3.03
N SER A 169 -12.75 -0.73 -4.30
CA SER A 169 -13.53 0.41 -4.77
C SER A 169 -15.02 0.14 -4.72
N VAL A 170 -15.45 -1.06 -5.13
CA VAL A 170 -16.85 -1.51 -5.06
C VAL A 170 -17.34 -1.48 -3.61
N TYR A 171 -16.61 -2.11 -2.70
CA TYR A 171 -16.98 -2.18 -1.29
C TYR A 171 -17.06 -0.81 -0.64
N ASP A 172 -16.04 0.04 -0.83
CA ASP A 172 -15.97 1.38 -0.24
C ASP A 172 -17.13 2.26 -0.74
N ILE A 173 -17.46 2.19 -2.02
CA ILE A 173 -18.57 2.95 -2.63
C ILE A 173 -19.90 2.50 -2.04
N VAL A 174 -20.16 1.19 -1.98
CA VAL A 174 -21.43 0.67 -1.44
C VAL A 174 -21.58 1.00 0.04
N GLU A 175 -20.55 0.77 0.86
CA GLU A 175 -20.60 1.13 2.29
C GLU A 175 -20.87 2.62 2.49
N THR A 176 -20.31 3.48 1.64
CA THR A 176 -20.51 4.93 1.72
C THR A 176 -21.92 5.37 1.33
N PHE A 177 -22.54 4.73 0.33
CA PHE A 177 -23.77 5.24 -0.31
C PHE A 177 -25.04 4.41 -0.07
N LYS A 178 -24.95 3.16 0.41
CA LYS A 178 -26.11 2.26 0.61
C LYS A 178 -27.28 2.89 1.40
N ASN A 179 -26.98 3.77 2.35
CA ASN A 179 -27.97 4.43 3.22
C ASN A 179 -28.29 5.88 2.80
N LYS A 180 -27.99 6.30 1.57
CA LYS A 180 -28.09 7.70 1.12
C LYS A 180 -29.11 7.94 0.01
N ASN A 181 -30.08 7.05 -0.17
CA ASN A 181 -31.14 7.12 -1.18
C ASN A 181 -30.63 7.19 -2.63
N TYR A 182 -29.54 6.48 -2.94
CA TYR A 182 -29.03 6.33 -4.30
C TYR A 182 -29.66 5.12 -4.99
N GLU A 183 -29.92 5.23 -6.29
CA GLU A 183 -30.19 4.08 -7.15
C GLU A 183 -28.87 3.41 -7.50
N ILE A 184 -28.53 2.32 -6.82
CA ILE A 184 -27.30 1.56 -7.03
C ILE A 184 -27.61 0.34 -7.89
N ASP A 185 -26.82 0.13 -8.95
CA ASP A 185 -26.89 -1.06 -9.80
C ASP A 185 -26.76 -2.33 -8.94
N GLN A 186 -27.70 -3.26 -9.12
CA GLN A 186 -27.78 -4.52 -8.38
C GLN A 186 -26.48 -5.32 -8.47
N ARG A 187 -25.79 -5.30 -9.62
CA ARG A 187 -24.50 -5.98 -9.81
C ARG A 187 -23.42 -5.45 -8.85
N ILE A 188 -23.45 -4.16 -8.54
CA ILE A 188 -22.50 -3.53 -7.62
C ILE A 188 -22.80 -3.95 -6.17
N LEU A 189 -24.09 -4.02 -5.80
CA LEU A 189 -24.51 -4.47 -4.47
C LEU A 189 -24.11 -5.93 -4.22
N GLU A 190 -24.37 -6.81 -5.20
CA GLU A 190 -24.01 -8.21 -5.13
C GLU A 190 -22.50 -8.42 -5.00
N TYR A 191 -21.71 -7.68 -5.77
CA TYR A 191 -20.26 -7.73 -5.68
C TYR A 191 -19.77 -7.23 -4.31
N ALA A 192 -20.28 -6.10 -3.81
CA ALA A 192 -19.90 -5.61 -2.48
C ALA A 192 -20.22 -6.61 -1.37
N GLU A 193 -21.35 -7.33 -1.45
CA GLU A 193 -21.69 -8.38 -0.48
C GLU A 193 -20.71 -9.55 -0.53
N GLN A 194 -20.27 -9.99 -1.72
CA GLN A 194 -19.25 -11.02 -1.84
C GLN A 194 -17.91 -10.59 -1.21
N VAL A 195 -17.48 -9.35 -1.45
CA VAL A 195 -16.27 -8.79 -0.83
C VAL A 195 -16.43 -8.73 0.69
N LYS A 196 -17.61 -8.35 1.17
CA LYS A 196 -17.91 -8.31 2.60
C LYS A 196 -17.82 -9.68 3.26
N ILE A 197 -18.36 -10.73 2.62
CA ILE A 197 -18.27 -12.11 3.13
C ILE A 197 -16.80 -12.53 3.30
N ILE A 198 -15.92 -12.14 2.39
CA ILE A 198 -14.47 -12.44 2.47
C ILE A 198 -13.83 -11.65 3.61
N LYS A 199 -14.15 -10.35 3.73
CA LYS A 199 -13.62 -9.49 4.81
C LYS A 199 -14.05 -9.94 6.20
N ASP A 200 -15.29 -10.40 6.34
CA ASP A 200 -15.86 -10.81 7.63
C ASP A 200 -15.38 -12.21 8.06
N LYS A 201 -14.82 -13.00 7.13
CA LYS A 201 -14.36 -14.38 7.38
C LYS A 201 -12.95 -14.63 6.84
N PRO A 202 -11.93 -13.87 7.30
CA PRO A 202 -10.55 -14.03 6.85
C PRO A 202 -10.03 -15.46 7.04
N GLU A 203 -10.50 -16.16 8.08
CA GLU A 203 -10.15 -17.54 8.42
C GLU A 203 -10.52 -18.58 7.35
N LYS A 204 -11.31 -18.20 6.34
CA LYS A 204 -11.67 -19.07 5.20
C LYS A 204 -10.88 -18.83 3.93
N TYR A 205 -10.09 -17.76 3.88
CA TYR A 205 -9.44 -17.31 2.65
C TYR A 205 -7.96 -17.00 2.83
N ILE A 206 -7.55 -16.52 4.01
CA ILE A 206 -6.17 -16.08 4.27
C ILE A 206 -5.39 -17.23 4.91
N PRO A 207 -4.30 -17.72 4.28
CA PRO A 207 -3.43 -18.74 4.85
C PRO A 207 -2.82 -18.24 6.16
N GLY A 208 -2.88 -19.06 7.20
CA GLY A 208 -2.36 -18.64 8.48
C GLY A 208 -2.60 -19.63 9.61
N VAL A 209 -2.19 -19.20 10.79
CA VAL A 209 -2.40 -19.89 12.06
C VAL A 209 -3.60 -19.27 12.78
N TYR A 210 -4.65 -20.06 12.95
CA TYR A 210 -5.87 -19.71 13.67
C TYR A 210 -6.08 -20.71 14.80
N ASN A 211 -6.16 -20.25 16.04
CA ASN A 211 -6.31 -21.10 17.23
C ASN A 211 -5.35 -22.31 17.25
N PHE A 212 -4.08 -22.11 16.86
CA PHE A 212 -3.05 -23.16 16.73
C PHE A 212 -3.33 -24.23 15.67
N GLU A 213 -4.17 -23.92 14.68
CA GLU A 213 -4.40 -24.75 13.50
C GLU A 213 -3.99 -24.00 12.23
N LEU A 214 -3.39 -24.72 11.28
CA LEU A 214 -3.09 -24.19 9.96
C LEU A 214 -4.37 -24.24 9.10
N LEU A 215 -4.90 -23.08 8.73
CA LEU A 215 -6.05 -22.96 7.83
C LEU A 215 -5.64 -22.37 6.47
N ASN A 216 -6.47 -22.62 5.45
CA ASN A 216 -6.29 -22.15 4.07
C ASN A 216 -4.92 -22.49 3.45
N THR A 217 -4.38 -23.64 3.87
CA THR A 217 -3.16 -24.24 3.31
C THR A 217 -3.50 -25.63 2.77
N THR A 218 -2.74 -26.09 1.79
CA THR A 218 -2.94 -27.45 1.27
C THR A 218 -2.43 -28.47 2.27
N LYS A 219 -3.05 -29.66 2.33
CA LYS A 219 -2.60 -30.75 3.21
C LYS A 219 -1.12 -31.10 3.02
N THR A 220 -0.66 -31.14 1.77
CA THR A 220 0.75 -31.37 1.44
C THR A 220 1.68 -30.32 2.04
N LEU A 221 1.26 -29.05 2.08
CA LEU A 221 2.04 -27.98 2.72
C LEU A 221 2.04 -28.17 4.24
N GLN A 222 0.89 -28.47 4.84
CA GLN A 222 0.78 -28.72 6.28
C GLN A 222 1.71 -29.87 6.74
N ASP A 223 1.70 -30.98 6.00
CA ASP A 223 2.56 -32.13 6.29
C ASP A 223 4.05 -31.75 6.22
N LYS A 224 4.46 -30.96 5.21
CA LYS A 224 5.84 -30.47 5.07
C LYS A 224 6.24 -29.50 6.18
N ILE A 225 5.34 -28.58 6.58
CA ILE A 225 5.61 -27.67 7.69
C ILE A 225 5.77 -28.45 8.99
N LYS A 226 4.90 -29.45 9.22
CA LYS A 226 4.96 -30.31 10.40
C LYS A 226 6.22 -31.17 10.45
N GLU A 227 6.66 -31.72 9.32
CA GLU A 227 7.95 -32.42 9.20
C GLU A 227 9.12 -31.48 9.55
N HIS A 228 9.04 -30.23 9.11
CA HIS A 228 10.13 -29.26 9.29
C HIS A 228 10.18 -28.65 10.71
N LEU A 229 9.05 -28.17 11.23
CA LEU A 229 8.96 -27.37 12.47
C LEU A 229 8.36 -28.13 13.67
N GLY A 230 7.88 -29.36 13.45
CA GLY A 230 7.11 -30.14 14.41
C GLY A 230 5.62 -29.81 14.39
N GLU A 231 4.83 -30.44 15.26
CA GLU A 231 3.42 -30.10 15.43
C GLU A 231 3.25 -28.69 16.01
N LEU A 232 2.24 -27.96 15.54
CA LEU A 232 1.99 -26.59 15.97
C LEU A 232 1.52 -26.55 17.43
N THR A 233 2.22 -25.77 18.24
CA THR A 233 2.00 -25.60 19.68
C THR A 233 2.32 -24.16 20.10
N GLN A 234 1.96 -23.80 21.32
CA GLN A 234 2.35 -22.50 21.93
C GLN A 234 3.87 -22.29 21.94
N ASN A 235 4.65 -23.36 22.09
CA ASN A 235 6.10 -23.29 22.23
C ASN A 235 6.85 -23.13 20.89
N ASN A 236 6.22 -23.37 19.74
CA ASN A 236 6.87 -23.26 18.44
C ASN A 236 6.13 -22.37 17.42
N VAL A 237 4.99 -21.76 17.78
CA VAL A 237 4.27 -20.83 16.88
C VAL A 237 5.15 -19.67 16.39
N HIS A 238 6.12 -19.22 17.20
CA HIS A 238 7.08 -18.20 16.80
C HIS A 238 7.99 -18.67 15.64
N LEU A 239 8.29 -19.97 15.55
CA LEU A 239 9.04 -20.55 14.42
C LEU A 239 8.19 -20.55 13.15
N TYR A 240 6.90 -20.81 13.27
CA TYR A 240 5.97 -20.71 12.14
C TYR A 240 5.89 -19.28 11.63
N LYS A 241 5.85 -18.30 12.55
CA LYS A 241 5.88 -16.89 12.16
C LYS A 241 7.20 -16.52 11.50
N ASP A 242 8.32 -17.01 12.01
CA ASP A 242 9.61 -16.81 11.37
C ASP A 242 9.60 -17.34 9.92
N ARG A 243 9.02 -18.52 9.66
CA ARG A 243 8.97 -19.12 8.31
C ARG A 243 7.76 -18.66 7.49
N SER A 244 7.09 -17.59 7.89
CA SER A 244 5.84 -17.17 7.24
C SER A 244 6.07 -16.73 5.79
N LEU A 245 7.22 -16.13 5.48
CA LEU A 245 7.61 -15.77 4.11
C LEU A 245 7.83 -17.02 3.23
N LEU A 246 8.57 -18.01 3.72
CA LEU A 246 8.78 -19.28 3.03
C LEU A 246 7.48 -20.02 2.70
N TYR A 247 6.54 -20.03 3.63
CA TYR A 247 5.31 -20.81 3.51
C TYR A 247 4.10 -20.02 3.03
N GLY A 248 4.22 -18.71 2.86
CA GLY A 248 3.10 -17.83 2.48
C GLY A 248 2.01 -17.78 3.54
N LEU A 249 2.39 -17.69 4.82
CA LEU A 249 1.46 -17.56 5.93
C LEU A 249 1.31 -16.08 6.29
N ASP A 250 0.11 -15.54 6.14
CA ASP A 250 -0.14 -14.11 6.33
C ASP A 250 -0.72 -13.82 7.72
N HIS A 251 -1.62 -14.68 8.21
CA HIS A 251 -2.32 -14.48 9.47
C HIS A 251 -1.76 -15.30 10.63
N PHE A 252 -1.69 -14.70 11.82
CA PHE A 252 -1.35 -15.36 13.08
C PHE A 252 -2.15 -14.75 14.23
N ASP A 253 -2.87 -15.58 14.96
CA ASP A 253 -3.55 -15.16 16.20
C ASP A 253 -2.54 -14.81 17.30
N ASP A 254 -2.72 -13.65 17.94
CA ASP A 254 -1.97 -13.15 19.10
C ASP A 254 -0.46 -13.52 19.12
N ILE A 255 0.23 -13.30 18.00
CA ILE A 255 1.64 -13.71 17.86
C ILE A 255 2.57 -13.00 18.84
N HIS A 256 2.17 -11.81 19.32
CA HIS A 256 2.95 -10.99 20.23
C HIS A 256 3.24 -11.68 21.56
N SER A 257 2.24 -12.36 22.15
CA SER A 257 2.36 -13.07 23.41
C SER A 257 3.43 -14.18 23.38
N TYR A 258 3.62 -14.82 22.22
CA TYR A 258 4.56 -15.93 22.05
C TYR A 258 5.95 -15.47 21.62
N VAL A 259 6.03 -14.41 20.81
CA VAL A 259 7.30 -13.84 20.36
C VAL A 259 8.04 -13.13 21.50
N ASN A 260 7.33 -12.50 22.42
CA ASN A 260 7.91 -11.76 23.55
C ASN A 260 8.76 -12.63 24.51
N GLN A 261 8.69 -13.96 24.39
CA GLN A 261 9.49 -14.91 25.17
C GLN A 261 10.91 -15.12 24.60
N THR A 262 11.16 -14.62 23.37
CA THR A 262 12.46 -14.73 22.69
C THR A 262 13.33 -13.48 22.88
N SER A 263 14.60 -13.56 22.51
CA SER A 263 15.51 -12.41 22.61
C SER A 263 15.05 -11.23 21.74
N VAL A 264 15.42 -10.00 22.11
CA VAL A 264 14.98 -8.80 21.41
C VAL A 264 15.34 -8.83 19.91
N LEU A 265 16.53 -9.33 19.56
CA LEU A 265 16.94 -9.46 18.16
C LEU A 265 16.09 -10.52 17.44
N THR A 266 15.86 -11.68 18.07
CA THR A 266 14.96 -12.73 17.55
C THR A 266 13.58 -12.17 17.22
N GLN A 267 13.00 -11.37 18.13
CA GLN A 267 11.70 -10.76 17.93
C GLN A 267 11.65 -9.87 16.69
N ARG A 268 12.75 -9.15 16.39
CA ARG A 268 12.83 -8.32 15.18
C ARG A 268 12.98 -9.17 13.92
N ILE A 269 13.80 -10.23 13.96
CA ILE A 269 13.98 -11.16 12.82
C ILE A 269 12.66 -11.85 12.46
N ILE A 270 11.86 -12.24 13.46
CA ILE A 270 10.53 -12.85 13.24
C ILE A 270 9.57 -11.89 12.51
N LYS A 271 9.70 -10.58 12.77
CA LYS A 271 8.82 -9.54 12.19
C LYS A 271 9.29 -9.03 10.83
N ARG A 272 10.34 -9.62 10.24
CA ARG A 272 10.84 -9.22 8.93
C ARG A 272 9.78 -9.40 7.84
N THR A 273 9.85 -8.54 6.83
CA THR A 273 9.04 -8.60 5.61
C THR A 273 9.84 -9.05 4.40
N GLU A 274 11.17 -9.07 4.51
CA GLU A 274 12.09 -9.51 3.47
C GLU A 274 12.96 -10.68 3.95
N PRO A 275 13.32 -11.65 3.08
CA PRO A 275 14.24 -12.73 3.43
C PRO A 275 15.65 -12.23 3.78
N SER A 276 16.10 -11.16 3.12
CA SER A 276 17.40 -10.55 3.37
C SER A 276 17.30 -9.40 4.37
N ILE A 277 18.10 -9.47 5.42
CA ILE A 277 18.09 -8.52 6.52
C ILE A 277 19.50 -7.99 6.80
N PHE A 278 19.58 -6.75 7.28
CA PHE A 278 20.80 -6.12 7.74
C PHE A 278 20.78 -5.98 9.26
N ILE A 279 21.81 -6.53 9.91
CA ILE A 279 22.03 -6.42 11.35
C ILE A 279 23.34 -5.65 11.56
N SER A 280 23.27 -4.51 12.24
CA SER A 280 24.45 -3.68 12.45
C SER A 280 25.37 -4.25 13.54
N LYS A 281 26.66 -4.42 13.24
CA LYS A 281 27.72 -4.72 14.21
C LYS A 281 27.83 -3.67 15.33
N ASN A 282 27.38 -2.45 15.06
CA ASN A 282 27.40 -1.35 16.03
C ASN A 282 26.25 -1.43 17.04
N GLU A 283 25.17 -2.15 16.69
CA GLU A 283 23.96 -2.25 17.52
C GLU A 283 23.84 -3.61 18.21
N TRP A 284 24.31 -4.68 17.55
CA TRP A 284 24.15 -6.06 18.01
C TRP A 284 25.49 -6.78 18.06
N SER A 285 25.73 -7.52 19.14
CA SER A 285 26.86 -8.43 19.25
C SER A 285 26.66 -9.67 18.37
N PHE A 286 27.75 -10.32 17.99
CA PHE A 286 27.67 -11.56 17.22
C PHE A 286 27.02 -12.70 18.02
N ASP A 287 27.25 -12.74 19.34
CA ASP A 287 26.58 -13.71 20.24
C ASP A 287 25.06 -13.55 20.21
N ALA A 288 24.54 -12.32 20.13
CA ALA A 288 23.10 -12.09 19.98
C ALA A 288 22.56 -12.65 18.65
N VAL A 289 23.33 -12.53 17.56
CA VAL A 289 22.98 -13.13 16.25
C VAL A 289 22.95 -14.66 16.33
N VAL A 290 23.97 -15.27 16.93
CA VAL A 290 24.03 -16.74 17.11
C VAL A 290 22.92 -17.25 18.02
N SER A 291 22.65 -16.55 19.12
CA SER A 291 21.53 -16.84 20.01
C SER A 291 20.20 -16.78 19.26
N SER A 292 20.00 -15.75 18.42
CA SER A 292 18.78 -15.62 17.61
C SER A 292 18.63 -16.77 16.60
N LEU A 293 19.70 -17.12 15.88
CA LEU A 293 19.69 -18.25 14.94
C LEU A 293 19.39 -19.58 15.64
N THR A 294 19.84 -19.72 16.90
CA THR A 294 19.61 -20.92 17.71
C THR A 294 18.18 -20.99 18.23
N GLU A 295 17.65 -19.91 18.79
CA GLU A 295 16.24 -19.79 19.20
C GLU A 295 15.31 -20.10 18.03
N LEU A 296 15.65 -19.59 16.85
CA LEU A 296 14.90 -19.82 15.62
C LEU A 296 15.21 -21.16 14.94
N LYS A 297 16.10 -21.99 15.46
CA LYS A 297 16.50 -23.28 14.86
C LYS A 297 16.90 -23.16 13.38
N ARG A 298 17.66 -22.13 13.00
CA ARG A 298 18.00 -21.77 11.60
C ARG A 298 19.20 -22.54 11.02
N PHE A 299 19.40 -23.79 11.44
CA PHE A 299 20.47 -24.66 10.94
C PHE A 299 19.91 -25.70 9.96
N PRO A 300 20.64 -26.05 8.87
CA PRO A 300 22.05 -25.75 8.63
C PRO A 300 22.35 -24.30 8.21
N LEU A 301 23.44 -23.74 8.73
CA LEU A 301 23.88 -22.36 8.52
C LEU A 301 25.09 -22.32 7.59
N LEU A 302 25.01 -21.51 6.53
CA LEU A 302 26.16 -21.18 5.69
C LEU A 302 26.75 -19.84 6.15
N ILE A 303 28.01 -19.82 6.55
CA ILE A 303 28.72 -18.60 6.95
C ILE A 303 29.73 -18.23 5.88
N VAL A 304 29.65 -17.00 5.38
CA VAL A 304 30.55 -16.46 4.37
C VAL A 304 31.58 -15.58 5.04
N ILE A 305 32.82 -16.05 5.02
CA ILE A 305 33.98 -15.41 5.65
C ILE A 305 34.60 -14.40 4.69
N PRO A 306 34.79 -13.15 5.13
CA PRO A 306 35.52 -12.12 4.40
C PRO A 306 36.93 -12.52 4.00
N GLU A 307 37.44 -11.91 2.94
CA GLU A 307 38.81 -12.13 2.48
C GLU A 307 39.84 -11.48 3.43
N LYS A 308 39.48 -10.35 4.04
CA LYS A 308 40.36 -9.63 4.97
C LYS A 308 40.24 -10.24 6.37
N TYR A 309 41.37 -10.55 6.98
CA TYR A 309 41.45 -11.13 8.34
C TYR A 309 40.54 -12.37 8.57
N PRO A 310 40.59 -13.40 7.70
CA PRO A 310 39.68 -14.54 7.75
C PRO A 310 39.83 -15.37 9.04
N LEU A 311 41.01 -15.37 9.67
CA LEU A 311 41.27 -16.04 10.94
C LEU A 311 40.49 -15.40 12.09
N ASP A 312 40.42 -14.07 12.14
CA ASP A 312 39.69 -13.34 13.20
C ASP A 312 38.18 -13.64 13.12
N TYR A 313 37.63 -13.66 11.90
CA TYR A 313 36.24 -14.01 11.68
C TYR A 313 35.93 -15.47 12.02
N ILE A 314 36.74 -16.43 11.53
CA ILE A 314 36.52 -17.85 11.86
C ILE A 314 36.66 -18.09 13.37
N SER A 315 37.68 -17.53 14.00
CA SER A 315 37.89 -17.73 15.44
C SER A 315 36.72 -17.15 16.25
N THR A 316 36.32 -15.91 15.99
CA THR A 316 35.19 -15.25 16.68
C THR A 316 33.88 -16.01 16.48
N THR A 317 33.57 -16.39 15.23
CA THR A 317 32.33 -17.11 14.95
C THR A 317 32.33 -18.50 15.56
N TYR A 318 33.45 -19.23 15.52
CA TYR A 318 33.58 -20.54 16.16
C TYR A 318 33.40 -20.46 17.67
N GLN A 319 34.03 -19.49 18.36
CA GLN A 319 33.88 -19.35 19.82
C GLN A 319 32.41 -19.13 20.21
N SER A 320 31.70 -18.29 19.46
CA SER A 320 30.29 -18.00 19.70
C SER A 320 29.39 -19.21 19.42
N LEU A 321 29.75 -20.06 18.46
CA LEU A 321 29.00 -21.26 18.10
C LEU A 321 29.31 -22.49 18.97
N LYS A 322 30.47 -22.55 19.63
CA LYS A 322 30.97 -23.73 20.33
C LYS A 322 30.03 -24.24 21.44
N GLY A 323 29.21 -23.36 22.02
CA GLY A 323 28.19 -23.74 23.01
C GLY A 323 26.92 -24.37 22.43
N PHE A 324 26.67 -24.20 21.12
CA PHE A 324 25.43 -24.58 20.45
C PHE A 324 25.62 -25.65 19.38
N VAL A 325 26.80 -25.70 18.75
CA VAL A 325 27.11 -26.61 17.64
C VAL A 325 28.35 -27.42 17.96
N ASP A 326 28.22 -28.75 17.92
CA ASP A 326 29.35 -29.65 18.06
C ASP A 326 30.35 -29.45 16.91
N LYS A 327 31.64 -29.36 17.24
CA LYS A 327 32.72 -29.16 16.25
C LYS A 327 32.70 -30.19 15.12
N THR A 328 32.26 -31.42 15.36
CA THR A 328 32.14 -32.48 14.34
C THR A 328 31.06 -32.19 13.30
N LYS A 329 30.13 -31.27 13.59
CA LYS A 329 29.08 -30.79 12.68
C LYS A 329 29.46 -29.49 11.97
N ILE A 330 30.72 -29.09 12.03
CA ILE A 330 31.26 -27.90 11.38
C ILE A 330 32.21 -28.33 10.25
N SER A 331 32.08 -27.69 9.09
CA SER A 331 32.99 -27.93 7.96
C SER A 331 33.44 -26.64 7.30
N THR A 332 34.73 -26.54 7.00
CA THR A 332 35.33 -25.38 6.33
C THR A 332 35.77 -25.76 4.92
N MET A 333 35.21 -25.10 3.91
CA MET A 333 35.36 -25.46 2.50
C MET A 333 36.46 -24.67 1.77
N PHE A 334 37.35 -24.02 2.51
CA PHE A 334 38.48 -23.32 1.93
C PHE A 334 39.71 -23.39 2.84
N ARG A 335 40.87 -23.23 2.22
CA ARG A 335 42.20 -23.13 2.85
C ARG A 335 42.91 -21.92 2.29
N LEU A 336 43.88 -21.39 3.00
CA LEU A 336 44.74 -20.30 2.52
C LEU A 336 46.13 -20.83 2.15
N ASP A 337 46.98 -19.98 1.58
CA ASP A 337 48.34 -20.38 1.22
C ASP A 337 49.17 -20.56 2.51
N ASN A 338 49.87 -21.69 2.63
CA ASN A 338 50.71 -21.98 3.78
C ASN A 338 51.96 -21.07 3.88
N LYS A 339 52.31 -20.35 2.81
CA LYS A 339 53.44 -19.41 2.83
C LYS A 339 53.11 -18.10 3.53
N THR A 340 51.88 -17.63 3.38
CA THR A 340 51.43 -16.32 3.89
C THR A 340 50.48 -16.44 5.07
N ASP A 341 49.65 -17.49 5.11
CA ASP A 341 48.51 -17.60 6.02
C ASP A 341 48.47 -18.97 6.72
N LYS A 342 49.65 -19.50 7.05
CA LYS A 342 49.80 -20.81 7.71
C LYS A 342 48.94 -20.93 8.98
N GLU A 343 48.91 -19.86 9.77
CA GLU A 343 48.19 -19.77 11.05
C GLU A 343 46.69 -20.07 10.90
N PHE A 344 46.07 -19.64 9.79
CA PHE A 344 44.67 -19.94 9.50
C PHE A 344 44.45 -21.45 9.35
N ASN A 345 45.29 -22.11 8.54
CA ASN A 345 45.16 -23.55 8.29
C ASN A 345 45.50 -24.38 9.55
N GLU A 346 46.44 -23.92 10.36
CA GLU A 346 46.77 -24.51 11.67
C GLU A 346 45.59 -24.39 12.64
N TYR A 347 44.98 -23.21 12.75
CA TYR A 347 43.80 -23.00 13.59
C TYR A 347 42.64 -23.94 13.23
N LEU A 348 42.35 -24.11 11.93
CA LEU A 348 41.32 -25.05 11.46
C LEU A 348 41.64 -26.49 11.85
N LYS A 349 42.90 -26.89 11.79
CA LYS A 349 43.36 -28.25 12.14
C LYS A 349 43.26 -28.48 13.64
N ASP A 350 43.75 -27.54 14.45
CA ASP A 350 43.82 -27.67 15.90
C ASP A 350 42.41 -27.69 16.52
N ASN A 351 41.49 -26.90 15.96
CA ASN A 351 40.09 -26.87 16.40
C ASN A 351 39.21 -27.92 15.70
N LYS A 352 39.76 -28.72 14.77
CA LYS A 352 39.04 -29.75 13.99
C LYS A 352 37.81 -29.20 13.26
N LEU A 353 37.99 -28.10 12.52
CA LEU A 353 36.92 -27.39 11.79
C LEU A 353 36.85 -27.74 10.30
N ASN A 354 37.70 -28.67 9.84
CA ASN A 354 37.80 -29.13 8.47
C ASN A 354 37.19 -30.53 8.27
N ASN A 355 36.12 -30.86 9.01
CA ASN A 355 35.44 -32.15 8.88
C ASN A 355 34.83 -32.32 7.49
N PRO A 356 34.67 -33.57 6.99
CA PRO A 356 33.96 -33.82 5.75
C PRO A 356 32.53 -33.27 5.76
N LEU A 357 32.03 -32.85 4.60
CA LEU A 357 30.63 -32.45 4.45
C LEU A 357 29.72 -33.67 4.62
N ALA A 358 28.77 -33.58 5.54
CA ALA A 358 27.76 -34.60 5.79
C ALA A 358 26.36 -33.98 5.73
N LYS A 359 25.33 -34.82 5.57
CA LYS A 359 23.92 -34.36 5.51
C LYS A 359 23.50 -33.64 6.80
N ASP A 360 24.07 -34.03 7.93
CA ASP A 360 23.78 -33.47 9.25
C ASP A 360 24.76 -32.38 9.69
N THR A 361 25.68 -31.95 8.81
CA THR A 361 26.54 -30.79 9.05
C THR A 361 25.67 -29.58 9.35
N LYS A 362 25.93 -28.90 10.47
CA LYS A 362 25.14 -27.76 10.94
C LYS A 362 25.71 -26.43 10.50
N VAL A 363 27.04 -26.31 10.38
CA VAL A 363 27.68 -25.07 9.95
C VAL A 363 28.69 -25.36 8.85
N VAL A 364 28.61 -24.58 7.77
CA VAL A 364 29.58 -24.61 6.69
C VAL A 364 30.19 -23.23 6.51
N TYR A 365 31.52 -23.15 6.53
CA TYR A 365 32.27 -21.94 6.22
C TYR A 365 32.73 -21.94 4.76
N ILE A 366 32.49 -20.84 4.06
CA ILE A 366 33.02 -20.55 2.72
C ILE A 366 33.72 -19.20 2.71
N SER A 367 34.57 -18.96 1.73
CA SER A 367 35.23 -17.67 1.53
C SER A 367 34.43 -16.78 0.57
N SER A 368 34.34 -15.49 0.87
CA SER A 368 33.68 -14.49 0.04
C SER A 368 34.38 -14.21 -1.29
N SER A 369 35.70 -14.49 -1.40
CA SER A 369 36.51 -14.21 -2.60
C SER A 369 36.71 -15.43 -3.51
N LYS A 370 36.45 -16.65 -3.00
CA LYS A 370 36.61 -17.89 -3.76
C LYS A 370 35.35 -18.28 -4.53
N LYS A 371 35.49 -19.22 -5.46
CA LYS A 371 34.34 -19.83 -6.14
C LYS A 371 33.51 -20.65 -5.13
N PHE A 372 32.22 -20.79 -5.39
CA PHE A 372 31.35 -21.64 -4.58
C PHE A 372 31.89 -23.09 -4.56
N PRO A 373 32.08 -23.70 -3.39
CA PRO A 373 32.69 -25.02 -3.27
C PRO A 373 31.93 -26.12 -4.03
N LYS A 374 32.66 -26.90 -4.85
CA LYS A 374 32.10 -28.05 -5.58
C LYS A 374 31.33 -29.06 -4.71
N PRO A 375 31.83 -29.45 -3.52
CA PRO A 375 31.11 -30.40 -2.68
C PRO A 375 29.70 -29.96 -2.29
N LEU A 376 29.43 -28.65 -2.20
CA LEU A 376 28.11 -28.12 -1.88
C LEU A 376 27.11 -28.24 -3.06
N PHE A 377 27.60 -28.38 -4.30
CA PHE A 377 26.74 -28.69 -5.45
C PHE A 377 26.42 -30.18 -5.54
N GLU A 378 27.40 -31.03 -5.21
CA GLU A 378 27.33 -32.47 -5.38
C GLU A 378 26.60 -33.15 -4.21
N SER A 379 26.51 -32.50 -3.05
CA SER A 379 25.85 -33.03 -1.86
C SER A 379 24.36 -32.66 -1.77
N ASP A 380 23.60 -33.44 -1.01
CA ASP A 380 22.22 -33.10 -0.60
C ASP A 380 22.14 -32.03 0.51
N TRP A 381 23.29 -31.54 0.99
CA TRP A 381 23.32 -30.53 2.04
C TRP A 381 22.79 -29.19 1.51
N LYS A 382 21.82 -28.61 2.21
CA LYS A 382 21.26 -27.29 1.90
C LYS A 382 21.23 -26.42 3.14
N ALA A 383 21.72 -25.20 2.99
CA ALA A 383 21.60 -24.18 4.02
C ALA A 383 20.13 -23.78 4.20
N GLU A 384 19.69 -23.77 5.45
CA GLU A 384 18.44 -23.20 5.95
C GLU A 384 18.53 -21.66 6.01
N SER A 385 19.72 -21.15 6.35
CA SER A 385 20.01 -19.73 6.43
C SER A 385 21.45 -19.41 6.01
N VAL A 386 21.67 -18.16 5.61
CA VAL A 386 22.98 -17.65 5.19
C VAL A 386 23.36 -16.46 6.07
N LEU A 387 24.61 -16.44 6.55
CA LEU A 387 25.19 -15.35 7.31
C LEU A 387 26.42 -14.81 6.59
N LEU A 388 26.30 -13.58 6.12
CA LEU A 388 27.35 -12.80 5.48
C LEU A 388 27.96 -11.90 6.56
N LEU A 389 29.24 -12.11 6.90
CA LEU A 389 29.92 -11.28 7.92
C LEU A 389 30.38 -9.92 7.39
N GLU A 390 30.11 -9.65 6.12
CA GLU A 390 30.27 -8.35 5.46
C GLU A 390 29.20 -8.19 4.37
N SER A 391 28.79 -6.95 4.09
CA SER A 391 27.79 -6.61 3.08
C SER A 391 28.38 -6.48 1.67
N VAL A 392 29.20 -7.46 1.27
CA VAL A 392 29.88 -7.48 -0.03
C VAL A 392 29.10 -8.32 -1.04
N ARG A 393 28.78 -7.73 -2.20
CA ARG A 393 28.19 -8.46 -3.33
C ARG A 393 29.28 -9.21 -4.08
N ASN A 394 29.06 -10.51 -4.31
CA ASN A 394 29.87 -11.28 -5.22
C ASN A 394 28.95 -11.92 -6.25
N PRO A 395 28.86 -11.41 -7.48
CA PRO A 395 27.95 -11.92 -8.51
C PRO A 395 28.11 -13.42 -8.81
N ARG A 396 29.28 -14.01 -8.49
CA ARG A 396 29.52 -15.45 -8.65
C ARG A 396 29.00 -16.30 -7.50
N LEU A 397 28.74 -15.70 -6.34
CA LEU A 397 28.25 -16.37 -5.13
C LEU A 397 26.80 -16.01 -4.81
N ASP A 398 26.40 -14.76 -5.05
CA ASP A 398 25.05 -14.23 -4.75
C ASP A 398 23.92 -15.18 -5.19
N PRO A 399 23.94 -15.83 -6.38
CA PRO A 399 22.87 -16.74 -6.80
C PRO A 399 22.69 -17.97 -5.88
N PHE A 400 23.69 -18.32 -5.08
CA PHE A 400 23.64 -19.46 -4.17
C PHE A 400 23.15 -19.11 -2.78
N PHE A 401 22.96 -17.82 -2.48
CA PHE A 401 22.55 -17.33 -1.17
C PHE A 401 21.04 -17.13 -1.02
N ASP A 402 20.26 -17.30 -2.09
CA ASP A 402 18.80 -17.12 -2.07
C ASP A 402 18.13 -18.13 -1.13
N ARG A 403 17.78 -17.67 0.08
CA ARG A 403 17.20 -18.45 1.19
C ARG A 403 16.18 -17.60 1.94
N ASP A 404 15.32 -18.25 2.72
CA ASP A 404 14.28 -17.60 3.54
C ASP A 404 14.84 -16.65 4.62
N LEU A 405 16.11 -16.85 5.02
CA LEU A 405 16.83 -15.92 5.89
C LEU A 405 18.28 -15.75 5.41
N VAL A 406 18.61 -14.53 5.00
CA VAL A 406 19.95 -14.08 4.65
C VAL A 406 20.30 -12.89 5.54
N ILE A 407 21.31 -13.07 6.39
CA ILE A 407 21.75 -12.05 7.33
C ILE A 407 23.02 -11.38 6.80
N HIS A 408 22.95 -10.07 6.61
CA HIS A 408 24.09 -9.20 6.40
C HIS A 408 24.49 -8.61 7.76
N TYR A 409 25.55 -9.13 8.36
CA TYR A 409 26.06 -8.66 9.64
C TYR A 409 27.29 -7.77 9.41
N ASP A 410 27.10 -6.46 9.44
CA ASP A 410 28.17 -5.50 9.10
C ASP A 410 28.03 -4.15 9.81
N GLU A 411 29.05 -3.29 9.76
CA GLU A 411 29.00 -1.94 10.34
C GLU A 411 28.14 -0.99 9.50
N VAL A 412 28.26 -1.10 8.17
CA VAL A 412 27.64 -0.21 7.19
C VAL A 412 26.77 -1.01 6.23
N GLU A 413 25.56 -0.50 5.96
CA GLU A 413 24.67 -1.09 4.97
C GLU A 413 25.27 -0.93 3.56
N SER A 414 25.07 -1.91 2.68
CA SER A 414 25.53 -1.81 1.30
C SER A 414 24.93 -0.57 0.62
N GLN A 415 25.77 0.33 0.12
CA GLN A 415 25.34 1.58 -0.52
C GLN A 415 24.37 1.37 -1.70
N MET A 416 24.33 0.19 -2.32
CA MET A 416 23.41 -0.14 -3.41
C MET A 416 22.09 -0.77 -2.93
N GLY A 417 22.03 -1.30 -1.70
CA GLY A 417 20.79 -1.75 -1.06
C GLY A 417 19.87 -0.56 -0.72
N SER A 418 20.46 0.57 -0.30
CA SER A 418 19.75 1.80 0.05
C SER A 418 19.13 2.55 -1.13
N TYR A 419 19.59 2.33 -2.38
CA TYR A 419 19.09 3.06 -3.57
C TYR A 419 17.85 2.45 -4.23
N ARG A 420 17.33 1.30 -3.76
CA ARG A 420 16.16 0.63 -4.36
C ARG A 420 14.86 0.79 -3.56
N ASN A 421 14.64 1.96 -2.95
CA ASN A 421 13.49 2.26 -2.08
C ASN A 421 12.09 2.33 -2.75
N MET A 422 11.84 1.71 -3.90
CA MET A 422 10.49 1.64 -4.49
C MET A 422 10.18 0.29 -5.15
N HIS A 423 9.43 -0.54 -4.43
CA HIS A 423 8.50 -1.57 -4.95
C HIS A 423 9.06 -2.72 -5.83
N ILE A 424 10.20 -3.33 -5.51
CA ILE A 424 10.63 -4.60 -6.13
C ILE A 424 11.19 -5.54 -5.06
N ALA A 425 10.79 -6.82 -5.11
CA ALA A 425 11.31 -7.90 -4.27
C ALA A 425 12.85 -7.97 -4.33
N GLY A 426 13.51 -8.12 -3.16
CA GLY A 426 14.97 -8.13 -3.04
C GLY A 426 15.58 -6.89 -2.37
N GLN A 427 14.83 -6.21 -1.49
CA GLN A 427 15.37 -5.20 -0.59
C GLN A 427 16.01 -5.86 0.64
N ILE A 428 17.06 -5.26 1.19
CA ILE A 428 17.64 -5.69 2.45
C ILE A 428 16.95 -4.89 3.55
N GLN A 429 16.20 -5.55 4.44
CA GLN A 429 15.52 -4.87 5.53
C GLN A 429 16.49 -4.61 6.68
N LYS A 430 16.69 -3.35 7.08
CA LYS A 430 17.40 -3.03 8.32
C LYS A 430 16.56 -3.48 9.53
N ILE A 431 17.21 -4.22 10.43
CA ILE A 431 16.63 -4.73 11.68
C ILE A 431 17.15 -4.00 12.91
#